data_AF-A0AAE7E7C9-F1
#
_entry.id   AF-A0AAE7E7C9-F1
#
_cell.length_a   1.000
_cell.length_b   1.000
_cell.length_c   1.000
_cell.angle_alpha   90.00
_cell.angle_beta   90.00
_cell.angle_gamma   90.00
#
_symmetry.space_group_name_H-M   'P 1'
#
loop_
_entity.id
_entity.type
_entity.pdbx_description
1 polymer ?
#
loop_
_entity_poly.entity_id
_entity_poly.type
_entity_poly.pdbx_seq_one_letter_code
_entity_poly.pdbx_strand_id
1 'polypeptide(L)'
;MIRSNKVVLNEIFPSSVKWSKIIKRGQTIQLKAKGENASLSAMFYNASNVAERFNSADTVKIQWNAFLGKEKVLFSEMGRVLFAITEDSTDGLFDILGGISNERTIKENFGGEATYQSCRNGYYKSDKENFLIELGKYGMTKKDLIPALNLFRKVDVKEGSKLVLSDRKAKENDVIELTAHMDVLLVLSNTPHAMDKSGVYEPSDIEITIFDSVEFKDEDYKNYSDEAKRGFINTNRYFV
;
A
#
# COMPACT_ATOMS: atom_id res chain seq x y z
N MET A 1 -5.28 -9.45 18.77
CA MET A 1 -5.41 -8.81 17.44
C MET A 1 -5.44 -7.31 17.69
N ILE A 2 -4.51 -6.55 17.11
CA ILE A 2 -4.31 -5.13 17.38
C ILE A 2 -5.31 -4.31 16.55
N ARG A 3 -6.60 -4.44 16.86
CA ARG A 3 -7.70 -3.80 16.12
C ARG A 3 -8.95 -3.65 16.97
N SER A 4 -9.66 -2.52 16.82
CA SER A 4 -10.98 -2.29 17.41
C SER A 4 -12.08 -3.04 16.66
N ASN A 5 -13.17 -3.41 17.35
CA ASN A 5 -14.37 -3.93 16.68
C ASN A 5 -15.28 -2.84 16.10
N LYS A 6 -15.02 -1.56 16.43
CA LYS A 6 -15.82 -0.44 15.96
C LYS A 6 -15.33 0.02 14.59
N VAL A 7 -16.19 -0.09 13.58
CA VAL A 7 -15.93 0.44 12.23
C VAL A 7 -16.26 1.94 12.21
N VAL A 8 -15.34 2.75 11.67
CA VAL A 8 -15.50 4.21 11.51
C VAL A 8 -15.63 4.64 10.05
N LEU A 9 -15.23 3.78 9.11
CA LEU A 9 -15.45 3.96 7.67
C LEU A 9 -15.58 2.58 7.02
N ASN A 10 -16.53 2.43 6.11
CA ASN A 10 -16.61 1.28 5.22
C ASN A 10 -17.13 1.77 3.85
N GLU A 11 -16.35 1.56 2.80
CA GLU A 11 -16.73 1.96 1.45
C GLU A 11 -16.07 1.06 0.40
N ILE A 12 -16.70 1.01 -0.77
CA ILE A 12 -16.10 0.42 -1.96
C ILE A 12 -15.18 1.47 -2.58
N PHE A 13 -13.96 1.05 -2.88
CA PHE A 13 -12.96 1.78 -3.65
C PHE A 13 -12.91 1.18 -5.06
N PRO A 14 -13.61 1.80 -6.03
CA PRO A 14 -13.75 1.23 -7.36
C PRO A 14 -12.42 1.05 -8.08
N SER A 15 -12.45 0.28 -9.14
CA SER A 15 -11.30 0.12 -10.00
C SER A 15 -10.92 1.43 -10.71
N SER A 16 -9.63 1.60 -11.00
CA SER A 16 -9.04 2.77 -11.68
C SER A 16 -9.22 4.11 -10.98
N VAL A 17 -9.62 4.13 -9.72
CA VAL A 17 -9.73 5.37 -8.96
C VAL A 17 -8.59 5.52 -7.96
N LYS A 18 -8.57 6.70 -7.33
CA LYS A 18 -7.55 7.17 -6.42
C LYS A 18 -8.22 7.59 -5.12
N TRP A 19 -7.51 7.44 -4.02
CA TRP A 19 -8.06 7.68 -2.70
C TRP A 19 -6.96 8.15 -1.76
N SER A 20 -7.30 9.02 -0.82
CA SER A 20 -6.37 9.43 0.23
C SER A 20 -7.09 9.78 1.52
N LYS A 21 -6.44 9.48 2.64
CA LYS A 21 -6.94 9.81 3.98
C LYS A 21 -5.82 9.75 5.01
N ILE A 22 -5.98 10.52 6.08
CA ILE A 22 -5.18 10.33 7.29
C ILE A 22 -5.77 9.16 8.09
N ILE A 23 -4.96 8.12 8.31
CA ILE A 23 -5.24 7.02 9.22
C ILE A 23 -4.58 7.38 10.55
N LYS A 24 -5.38 7.53 11.60
CA LYS A 24 -4.87 7.98 12.90
C LYS A 24 -4.11 6.86 13.61
N ARG A 25 -3.16 7.22 14.46
CA ARG A 25 -2.44 6.27 15.33
C ARG A 25 -3.43 5.37 16.07
N GLY A 26 -3.13 4.07 16.06
CA GLY A 26 -3.96 3.03 16.67
C GLY A 26 -5.13 2.56 15.80
N GLN A 27 -5.48 3.26 14.72
CA GLN A 27 -6.49 2.77 13.77
C GLN A 27 -5.91 1.67 12.89
N THR A 28 -6.79 0.76 12.47
CA THR A 28 -6.46 -0.27 11.48
C THR A 28 -7.24 0.00 10.22
N ILE A 29 -6.57 -0.03 9.07
CA ILE A 29 -7.21 -0.09 7.77
C ILE A 29 -7.16 -1.54 7.27
N GLN A 30 -8.33 -2.09 6.93
CA GLN A 30 -8.47 -3.34 6.19
C GLN A 30 -8.74 -3.01 4.72
N LEU A 31 -7.98 -3.67 3.86
CA LEU A 31 -8.12 -3.66 2.42
C LEU A 31 -8.57 -5.06 2.01
N LYS A 32 -9.73 -5.17 1.38
CA LYS A 32 -10.32 -6.46 0.97
C LYS A 32 -10.48 -6.52 -0.54
N ALA A 33 -9.92 -7.54 -1.17
CA ALA A 33 -10.05 -7.77 -2.60
C ALA A 33 -11.50 -8.14 -2.97
N LYS A 34 -12.09 -7.46 -3.96
CA LYS A 34 -13.42 -7.82 -4.52
C LYS A 34 -13.35 -8.65 -5.79
N GLY A 35 -12.17 -9.10 -6.18
CA GLY A 35 -11.94 -9.95 -7.34
C GLY A 35 -10.47 -10.34 -7.49
N GLU A 36 -10.20 -11.26 -8.41
CA GLU A 36 -8.85 -11.80 -8.61
C GLU A 36 -7.86 -10.80 -9.24
N ASN A 37 -8.35 -9.76 -9.90
CA ASN A 37 -7.51 -8.70 -10.48
C ASN A 37 -7.31 -7.54 -9.49
N ALA A 38 -7.46 -7.79 -8.18
CA ALA A 38 -7.10 -6.84 -7.14
C ALA A 38 -5.62 -6.46 -7.26
N SER A 39 -5.36 -5.16 -7.37
CA SER A 39 -4.02 -4.57 -7.46
C SER A 39 -4.08 -3.17 -6.90
N LEU A 40 -3.28 -2.90 -5.87
CA LEU A 40 -3.38 -1.63 -5.16
C LEU A 40 -2.00 -1.09 -4.82
N SER A 41 -1.67 0.06 -5.38
CA SER A 41 -0.43 0.77 -5.08
C SER A 41 -0.68 1.76 -3.95
N ALA A 42 0.21 1.80 -2.97
CA ALA A 42 0.07 2.64 -1.78
C ALA A 42 1.34 3.47 -1.51
N MET A 43 1.15 4.75 -1.20
CA MET A 43 2.17 5.64 -0.65
C MET A 43 1.74 6.09 0.74
N PHE A 44 2.72 6.25 1.63
CA PHE A 44 2.48 6.59 3.03
C PHE A 44 3.44 7.69 3.49
N TYR A 45 2.92 8.65 4.25
CA TYR A 45 3.67 9.78 4.80
C TYR A 45 3.28 9.99 6.26
N ASN A 46 4.19 10.47 7.10
CA ASN A 46 3.81 11.02 8.40
C ASN A 46 2.87 12.22 8.17
N ALA A 47 1.65 12.16 8.70
CA ALA A 47 0.62 13.17 8.43
C ALA A 47 0.96 14.55 9.02
N SER A 48 1.76 14.59 10.10
CA SER A 48 2.20 15.84 10.74
C SER A 48 3.47 16.41 10.12
N ASN A 49 4.19 15.61 9.34
CA ASN A 49 5.41 16.01 8.64
C ASN A 49 5.62 15.16 7.38
N VAL A 50 5.10 15.62 6.25
CA VAL A 50 5.17 14.88 4.98
C VAL A 50 6.58 14.74 4.41
N ALA A 51 7.58 15.41 4.99
CA ALA A 51 8.99 15.17 4.69
C ALA A 51 9.50 13.86 5.28
N GLU A 52 8.82 13.26 6.26
CA GLU A 52 9.04 11.89 6.69
C GLU A 52 8.07 10.97 5.95
N ARG A 53 8.60 10.09 5.09
CA ARG A 53 7.80 9.22 4.23
C ARG A 53 8.30 7.80 4.21
N PHE A 54 7.46 6.91 3.69
CA PHE A 54 7.76 5.49 3.54
C PHE A 54 9.08 5.25 2.82
N ASN A 55 9.87 4.32 3.35
CA ASN A 55 11.13 3.91 2.79
C ASN A 55 11.12 2.39 2.53
N SER A 56 11.09 2.03 1.25
CA SER A 56 11.13 0.64 0.81
C SER A 56 12.43 -0.07 1.21
N ALA A 57 13.56 0.59 1.03
CA ALA A 57 14.88 0.04 1.32
C ALA A 57 15.06 -0.23 2.82
N ASP A 58 14.66 0.71 3.69
CA ASP A 58 14.71 0.49 5.14
C ASP A 58 13.73 -0.59 5.59
N THR A 59 12.55 -0.65 4.96
CA THR A 59 11.57 -1.70 5.21
C THR A 59 12.16 -3.10 5.01
N VAL A 60 12.90 -3.32 3.91
CA VAL A 60 13.51 -4.64 3.65
C VAL A 60 14.84 -4.86 4.37
N LYS A 61 15.69 -3.83 4.43
CA LYS A 61 17.06 -3.91 5.00
C LYS A 61 17.02 -4.10 6.50
N ILE A 62 16.21 -3.32 7.21
CA ILE A 62 16.15 -3.38 8.67
C ILE A 62 15.58 -4.73 9.10
N GLN A 63 14.59 -5.26 8.39
CA GLN A 63 13.92 -6.53 8.75
C GLN A 63 14.58 -7.77 8.12
N TRP A 64 15.67 -7.60 7.38
CA TRP A 64 16.39 -8.66 6.65
C TRP A 64 15.46 -9.53 5.77
N ASN A 65 14.43 -8.91 5.18
CA ASN A 65 13.44 -9.64 4.39
C ASN A 65 12.86 -8.75 3.28
N ALA A 66 13.03 -9.20 2.03
CA ALA A 66 12.49 -8.53 0.85
C ALA A 66 11.00 -8.84 0.60
N PHE A 67 10.45 -9.90 1.21
CA PHE A 67 9.06 -10.32 1.04
C PHE A 67 8.30 -10.10 2.34
N LEU A 68 7.25 -9.27 2.26
CA LEU A 68 6.46 -8.87 3.40
C LEU A 68 5.27 -9.82 3.62
N GLY A 69 4.69 -9.72 4.81
CA GLY A 69 3.54 -10.48 5.25
C GLY A 69 3.18 -10.06 6.67
N LYS A 70 2.32 -10.83 7.32
CA LYS A 70 1.95 -10.62 8.73
C LYS A 70 3.19 -10.49 9.63
N GLU A 71 3.09 -9.62 10.63
CA GLU A 71 4.13 -9.36 11.64
C GLU A 71 5.40 -8.70 11.07
N LYS A 72 5.29 -8.05 9.91
CA LYS A 72 6.26 -7.09 9.38
C LYS A 72 5.78 -5.66 9.55
N VAL A 73 6.70 -4.71 9.53
CA VAL A 73 6.41 -3.28 9.65
C VAL A 73 6.84 -2.51 8.41
N LEU A 74 6.19 -1.39 8.15
CA LEU A 74 6.52 -0.45 7.09
C LEU A 74 7.24 0.75 7.71
N PHE A 75 8.51 0.91 7.35
CA PHE A 75 9.37 1.95 7.91
C PHE A 75 9.28 3.25 7.13
N SER A 76 9.38 4.37 7.85
CA SER A 76 9.74 5.67 7.29
C SER A 76 11.25 5.77 7.09
N GLU A 77 11.69 6.76 6.30
CA GLU A 77 13.11 7.09 6.13
C GLU A 77 13.81 7.57 7.42
N MET A 78 13.05 7.90 8.47
CA MET A 78 13.59 8.25 9.79
C MET A 78 13.63 7.02 10.74
N GLY A 79 13.43 5.81 10.20
CA GLY A 79 13.46 4.57 10.97
C GLY A 79 12.31 4.43 11.97
N ARG A 80 11.19 5.13 11.75
CA ARG A 80 9.95 4.97 12.52
C ARG A 80 8.99 4.05 11.79
N VAL A 81 8.07 3.45 12.51
CA VAL A 81 7.04 2.57 11.96
C VAL A 81 5.83 3.40 11.60
N LEU A 82 5.49 3.42 10.31
CA LEU A 82 4.25 4.01 9.82
C LEU A 82 3.08 3.05 10.07
N PHE A 83 3.22 1.81 9.58
CA PHE A 83 2.23 0.75 9.72
C PHE A 83 2.87 -0.56 10.15
N ALA A 84 2.12 -1.38 10.87
CA ALA A 84 2.40 -2.80 11.05
C ALA A 84 1.39 -3.62 10.24
N ILE A 85 1.85 -4.69 9.59
CA ILE A 85 0.99 -5.64 8.87
C ILE A 85 0.44 -6.63 9.90
N THR A 86 -0.79 -6.40 10.33
CA THR A 86 -1.41 -7.14 11.43
C THR A 86 -2.20 -8.36 10.97
N GLU A 87 -2.64 -8.37 9.71
CA GLU A 87 -3.28 -9.52 9.06
C GLU A 87 -2.92 -9.56 7.58
N ASP A 88 -2.74 -10.78 7.06
CA ASP A 88 -2.46 -11.04 5.65
C ASP A 88 -2.99 -12.42 5.27
N SER A 89 -4.17 -12.47 4.65
CA SER A 89 -4.73 -13.73 4.13
C SER A 89 -4.16 -14.12 2.77
N THR A 90 -3.42 -13.21 2.11
CA THR A 90 -2.89 -13.42 0.77
C THR A 90 -1.65 -14.32 0.74
N ASP A 91 -1.06 -14.59 1.90
CA ASP A 91 0.22 -15.28 2.06
C ASP A 91 1.33 -14.58 1.26
N GLY A 92 1.53 -13.28 1.56
CA GLY A 92 2.66 -12.51 1.08
C GLY A 92 2.52 -11.89 -0.31
N LEU A 93 1.31 -11.51 -0.75
CA LEU A 93 1.13 -10.73 -1.99
C LEU A 93 1.43 -9.24 -1.78
N PHE A 94 2.69 -8.96 -1.48
CA PHE A 94 3.27 -7.62 -1.39
C PHE A 94 4.41 -7.49 -2.40
N ASP A 95 4.43 -6.40 -3.16
CA ASP A 95 5.58 -5.99 -3.96
C ASP A 95 6.10 -4.62 -3.51
N ILE A 96 7.41 -4.54 -3.35
CA ILE A 96 8.13 -3.33 -2.93
C ILE A 96 9.24 -2.96 -3.93
N LEU A 97 9.28 -3.64 -5.08
CA LEU A 97 10.34 -3.59 -6.09
C LEU A 97 9.82 -3.14 -7.46
N GLY A 98 8.59 -3.51 -7.84
CA GLY A 98 8.01 -3.29 -9.16
C GLY A 98 7.70 -1.84 -9.49
N GLY A 99 7.71 -0.95 -8.49
CA GLY A 99 7.48 0.48 -8.68
C GLY A 99 6.03 0.79 -9.05
N ILE A 100 5.83 1.85 -9.84
CA ILE A 100 4.50 2.36 -10.19
C ILE A 100 4.32 2.44 -11.70
N SER A 101 3.08 2.24 -12.16
CA SER A 101 2.73 2.46 -13.56
C SER A 101 2.73 3.95 -13.93
N ASN A 102 2.93 4.22 -15.22
CA ASN A 102 2.76 5.55 -15.81
C ASN A 102 2.02 5.44 -17.15
N GLU A 103 1.61 6.57 -17.72
CA GLU A 103 0.86 6.63 -18.98
C GLU A 103 1.51 5.81 -20.11
N ARG A 104 2.85 5.87 -20.24
CA ARG A 104 3.58 5.11 -21.27
C ARG A 104 3.42 3.61 -21.05
N THR A 105 3.65 3.10 -19.83
CA THR A 105 3.54 1.66 -19.55
C THR A 105 2.11 1.17 -19.69
N ILE A 106 1.11 2.00 -19.32
CA ILE A 106 -0.31 1.67 -19.53
C ILE A 106 -0.60 1.50 -21.03
N LYS A 107 -0.17 2.46 -21.86
CA LYS A 107 -0.37 2.40 -23.32
C LYS A 107 0.34 1.19 -23.96
N GLU A 108 1.56 0.90 -23.53
CA GLU A 108 2.36 -0.24 -24.02
C GLU A 108 1.75 -1.60 -23.63
N ASN A 109 1.23 -1.72 -22.40
CA ASN A 109 0.82 -3.03 -21.85
C ASN A 109 -0.66 -3.38 -22.07
N PHE A 110 -1.55 -2.39 -22.26
CA PHE A 110 -3.00 -2.62 -22.33
C PHE A 110 -3.64 -2.16 -23.64
N GLY A 111 -2.85 -1.58 -24.56
CA GLY A 111 -3.28 -1.25 -25.91
C GLY A 111 -4.11 0.04 -26.03
N GLY A 112 -3.72 0.88 -26.98
CA GLY A 112 -4.51 2.02 -27.47
C GLY A 112 -4.69 3.20 -26.51
N GLU A 113 -5.52 4.16 -26.92
CA GLU A 113 -5.87 5.37 -26.15
C GLU A 113 -7.27 5.22 -25.57
N ALA A 114 -7.39 4.64 -24.38
CA ALA A 114 -8.62 4.69 -23.60
C ALA A 114 -8.67 6.03 -22.85
N THR A 115 -9.17 7.07 -23.51
CA THR A 115 -9.27 8.43 -22.96
C THR A 115 -10.60 8.67 -22.26
N TYR A 116 -10.69 9.74 -21.47
CA TYR A 116 -11.96 10.15 -20.89
C TYR A 116 -13.03 10.45 -21.96
N GLN A 117 -12.62 10.99 -23.12
CA GLN A 117 -13.51 11.31 -24.22
C GLN A 117 -14.13 10.06 -24.83
N SER A 118 -13.37 8.96 -24.94
CA SER A 118 -13.85 7.71 -25.50
C SER A 118 -14.58 6.83 -24.48
N CYS A 119 -14.11 6.80 -23.23
CA CYS A 119 -14.51 5.79 -22.23
C CYS A 119 -15.18 6.38 -20.98
N ARG A 120 -15.34 7.71 -20.89
CA ARG A 120 -15.80 8.42 -19.68
C ARG A 120 -14.99 7.98 -18.47
N ASN A 121 -15.61 7.49 -17.41
CA ASN A 121 -14.92 7.05 -16.19
C ASN A 121 -14.16 5.72 -16.34
N GLY A 122 -14.37 4.98 -17.45
CA GLY A 122 -13.67 3.73 -17.76
C GLY A 122 -12.36 3.92 -18.53
N TYR A 123 -11.84 5.15 -18.60
CA TYR A 123 -10.54 5.43 -19.21
C TYR A 123 -9.39 4.83 -18.40
N TYR A 124 -8.29 4.52 -19.07
CA TYR A 124 -7.15 3.91 -18.39
C TYR A 124 -6.39 4.96 -17.60
N LYS A 125 -6.04 4.61 -16.36
CA LYS A 125 -5.28 5.47 -15.46
C LYS A 125 -4.00 4.77 -15.04
N SER A 126 -3.02 5.59 -14.70
CA SER A 126 -1.78 5.11 -14.13
C SER A 126 -1.65 5.51 -12.67
N ASP A 127 -0.87 4.74 -11.93
CA ASP A 127 -0.50 5.05 -10.55
C ASP A 127 0.06 6.47 -10.44
N LYS A 128 1.00 6.82 -11.32
CA LYS A 128 1.63 8.14 -11.31
C LYS A 128 0.63 9.28 -11.44
N GLU A 129 -0.35 9.17 -12.34
CA GLU A 129 -1.41 10.17 -12.49
C GLU A 129 -2.26 10.25 -11.23
N ASN A 130 -2.73 9.11 -10.73
CA ASN A 130 -3.56 9.01 -9.55
C ASN A 130 -2.87 9.60 -8.31
N PHE A 131 -1.61 9.24 -8.08
CA PHE A 131 -0.81 9.75 -6.97
C PHE A 131 -0.59 11.25 -7.06
N LEU A 132 -0.24 11.79 -8.23
CA LEU A 132 -0.02 13.23 -8.37
C LEU A 132 -1.27 14.04 -8.04
N ILE A 133 -2.45 13.56 -8.41
CA ILE A 133 -3.70 14.26 -8.08
C ILE A 133 -3.99 14.19 -6.58
N GLU A 134 -3.85 13.01 -5.95
CA GLU A 134 -4.11 12.90 -4.51
C GLU A 134 -3.09 13.66 -3.67
N LEU A 135 -1.80 13.61 -4.02
CA LEU A 135 -0.75 14.40 -3.36
C LEU A 135 -1.04 15.90 -3.45
N GLY A 136 -1.54 16.38 -4.60
CA GLY A 136 -1.94 17.77 -4.78
C GLY A 136 -3.00 18.25 -3.79
N LYS A 137 -3.89 17.36 -3.30
CA LYS A 137 -4.89 17.69 -2.27
C LYS A 137 -4.26 18.09 -0.93
N TYR A 138 -3.02 17.68 -0.68
CA TYR A 138 -2.26 17.96 0.54
C TYR A 138 -1.16 19.01 0.32
N GLY A 139 -1.22 19.77 -0.79
CA GLY A 139 -0.21 20.78 -1.11
C GLY A 139 1.14 20.19 -1.53
N MET A 140 1.18 18.89 -1.84
CA MET A 140 2.38 18.19 -2.27
C MET A 140 2.50 18.21 -3.81
N THR A 141 3.68 17.91 -4.30
CA THR A 141 4.08 18.07 -5.71
C THR A 141 4.77 16.81 -6.22
N LYS A 142 5.19 16.84 -7.49
CA LYS A 142 5.93 15.73 -8.13
C LYS A 142 7.20 15.31 -7.37
N LYS A 143 7.88 16.22 -6.65
CA LYS A 143 9.08 15.89 -5.87
C LYS A 143 8.80 14.95 -4.70
N ASP A 144 7.53 14.90 -4.29
CA ASP A 144 7.07 14.16 -3.14
C ASP A 144 6.64 12.74 -3.51
N LEU A 145 6.64 12.38 -4.80
CA LEU A 145 6.47 11.00 -5.24
C LEU A 145 7.62 10.11 -4.73
N ILE A 146 7.25 8.95 -4.20
CA ILE A 146 8.16 7.94 -3.63
C ILE A 146 7.90 6.56 -4.24
N PRO A 147 8.76 5.55 -4.01
CA PRO A 147 8.39 4.17 -4.30
C PRO A 147 7.11 3.77 -3.56
N ALA A 148 6.18 3.13 -4.27
CA ALA A 148 4.95 2.61 -3.68
C ALA A 148 5.17 1.20 -3.09
N LEU A 149 4.31 0.82 -2.15
CA LEU A 149 4.05 -0.57 -1.80
C LEU A 149 2.85 -1.06 -2.62
N ASN A 150 3.04 -2.12 -3.38
CA ASN A 150 1.99 -2.75 -4.17
C ASN A 150 1.41 -3.93 -3.38
N LEU A 151 0.08 -3.98 -3.28
CA LEU A 151 -0.69 -4.95 -2.51
C LEU A 151 -1.51 -5.83 -3.45
N PHE A 152 -1.78 -7.07 -3.03
CA PHE A 152 -2.53 -8.12 -3.76
C PHE A 152 -1.84 -8.66 -5.02
N ARG A 153 -0.70 -8.08 -5.39
CA ARG A 153 0.18 -8.54 -6.45
C ARG A 153 1.60 -8.54 -5.90
N LYS A 154 2.44 -9.47 -6.37
CA LYS A 154 3.86 -9.54 -5.99
C LYS A 154 4.74 -9.80 -7.21
N VAL A 155 6.02 -9.47 -7.08
CA VAL A 155 7.06 -9.92 -8.02
C VAL A 155 7.84 -11.08 -7.43
N ASP A 156 8.24 -12.01 -8.28
CA ASP A 156 9.23 -13.03 -7.96
C ASP A 156 10.59 -12.64 -8.51
N VAL A 157 11.65 -12.95 -7.76
CA VAL A 157 13.03 -12.84 -8.22
C VAL A 157 13.45 -14.19 -8.80
N LYS A 158 13.68 -14.23 -10.11
CA LYS A 158 14.21 -15.41 -10.81
C LYS A 158 15.73 -15.33 -10.92
N GLU A 159 16.32 -16.38 -11.49
CA GLU A 159 17.76 -16.46 -11.76
C GLU A 159 18.26 -15.20 -12.51
N GLY A 160 19.48 -14.76 -12.17
CA GLY A 160 20.06 -13.53 -12.73
C GLY A 160 19.39 -12.24 -12.26
N SER A 161 18.73 -12.26 -11.09
CA SER A 161 18.05 -11.10 -10.50
C SER A 161 16.91 -10.53 -11.36
N LYS A 162 16.34 -11.36 -12.24
CA LYS A 162 15.22 -10.96 -13.10
C LYS A 162 13.93 -10.89 -12.28
N LEU A 163 13.29 -9.72 -12.23
CA LEU A 163 11.96 -9.56 -11.66
C LEU A 163 10.90 -10.03 -12.66
N VAL A 164 9.96 -10.83 -12.20
CA VAL A 164 8.77 -11.24 -12.96
C VAL A 164 7.52 -11.05 -12.11
N LEU A 165 6.43 -10.60 -12.71
CA LEU A 165 5.14 -10.56 -12.02
C LEU A 165 4.70 -11.99 -11.71
N SER A 166 4.33 -12.25 -10.47
CA SER A 166 3.88 -13.58 -10.04
C SER A 166 2.52 -13.93 -10.64
N ASP A 167 2.35 -15.19 -11.03
CA ASP A 167 1.07 -15.75 -11.47
C ASP A 167 0.08 -15.88 -10.30
N ARG A 168 0.57 -15.96 -9.05
CA ARG A 168 -0.31 -15.88 -7.88
C ARG A 168 -1.04 -14.54 -7.86
N LYS A 169 -2.37 -14.61 -7.75
CA LYS A 169 -3.27 -13.48 -7.55
C LYS A 169 -3.96 -13.59 -6.19
N ALA A 170 -4.47 -12.47 -5.69
CA ALA A 170 -5.39 -12.49 -4.57
C ALA A 170 -6.70 -13.20 -4.98
N LYS A 171 -7.37 -13.79 -4.01
CA LYS A 171 -8.72 -14.34 -4.17
C LYS A 171 -9.75 -13.30 -3.75
N GLU A 172 -10.97 -13.46 -4.22
CA GLU A 172 -12.07 -12.65 -3.72
C GLU A 172 -12.19 -12.81 -2.20
N ASN A 173 -12.34 -11.69 -1.49
CA ASN A 173 -12.38 -11.55 -0.05
C ASN A 173 -11.05 -11.79 0.69
N ASP A 174 -9.92 -11.91 -0.01
CA ASP A 174 -8.62 -11.80 0.63
C ASP A 174 -8.46 -10.43 1.29
N VAL A 175 -7.82 -10.41 2.46
CA VAL A 175 -7.65 -9.22 3.31
C VAL A 175 -6.20 -8.97 3.65
N ILE A 176 -5.84 -7.69 3.65
CA ILE A 176 -4.62 -7.17 4.24
C ILE A 176 -5.03 -6.11 5.27
N GLU A 177 -4.49 -6.20 6.49
CA GLU A 177 -4.73 -5.21 7.55
C GLU A 177 -3.44 -4.51 7.94
N LEU A 178 -3.50 -3.17 7.98
CA LEU A 178 -2.41 -2.30 8.37
C LEU A 178 -2.84 -1.47 9.59
N THR A 179 -2.16 -1.62 10.72
CA THR A 179 -2.39 -0.79 11.91
C THR A 179 -1.37 0.35 11.98
N ALA A 180 -1.86 1.58 12.09
CA ALA A 180 -1.04 2.77 12.06
C ALA A 180 -0.36 3.02 13.41
N HIS A 181 0.97 3.13 13.44
CA HIS A 181 1.73 3.42 14.67
C HIS A 181 2.01 4.90 14.89
N MET A 182 1.62 5.73 13.91
CA MET A 182 1.50 7.18 14.01
C MET A 182 0.32 7.64 13.15
N ASP A 183 0.05 8.95 13.09
CA ASP A 183 -0.88 9.47 12.10
C ASP A 183 -0.23 9.40 10.72
N VAL A 184 -0.81 8.63 9.80
CA VAL A 184 -0.26 8.37 8.47
C VAL A 184 -1.19 8.90 7.41
N LEU A 185 -0.68 9.78 6.55
CA LEU A 185 -1.32 10.10 5.29
C LEU A 185 -1.13 8.91 4.34
N LEU A 186 -2.23 8.19 4.09
CA LEU A 186 -2.31 7.09 3.15
C LEU A 186 -2.83 7.61 1.81
N VAL A 187 -2.12 7.30 0.73
CA VAL A 187 -2.53 7.59 -0.65
C VAL A 187 -2.55 6.28 -1.44
N LEU A 188 -3.64 6.03 -2.16
CA LEU A 188 -3.92 4.79 -2.86
C LEU A 188 -4.22 5.04 -4.34
N SER A 189 -3.75 4.13 -5.19
CA SER A 189 -4.15 3.98 -6.59
C SER A 189 -4.60 2.54 -6.85
N ASN A 190 -5.84 2.37 -7.29
CA ASN A 190 -6.39 1.06 -7.67
C ASN A 190 -6.25 0.86 -9.19
N THR A 191 -5.04 0.55 -9.64
CA THR A 191 -4.73 0.32 -11.06
C THR A 191 -3.97 -1.00 -11.22
N PRO A 192 -3.90 -1.58 -12.44
CA PRO A 192 -3.10 -2.77 -12.66
C PRO A 192 -1.65 -2.55 -12.26
N HIS A 193 -1.02 -3.62 -11.78
CA HIS A 193 0.37 -3.60 -11.34
C HIS A 193 1.29 -3.10 -12.46
N ALA A 194 2.35 -2.36 -12.12
CA ALA A 194 3.27 -1.75 -13.09
C ALA A 194 3.90 -2.74 -14.09
N MET A 195 4.07 -3.99 -13.66
CA MET A 195 4.62 -5.09 -14.46
C MET A 195 3.57 -5.98 -15.14
N ASP A 196 2.28 -5.66 -15.03
CA ASP A 196 1.22 -6.42 -15.70
C ASP A 196 1.21 -6.13 -17.20
N LYS A 197 1.18 -7.22 -17.98
CA LYS A 197 1.25 -7.25 -19.45
C LYS A 197 0.16 -8.16 -20.03
N SER A 198 -0.93 -8.38 -19.30
CA SER A 198 -2.05 -9.23 -19.73
C SER A 198 -2.73 -8.76 -21.02
N GLY A 199 -2.56 -7.48 -21.40
CA GLY A 199 -3.26 -6.88 -22.52
C GLY A 199 -4.69 -6.44 -22.20
N VAL A 200 -5.19 -6.72 -20.99
CA VAL A 200 -6.56 -6.36 -20.57
C VAL A 200 -6.50 -5.50 -19.31
N TYR A 201 -6.99 -4.27 -19.42
CA TYR A 201 -7.06 -3.35 -18.30
C TYR A 201 -8.39 -3.54 -17.55
N GLU A 202 -8.35 -4.34 -16.50
CA GLU A 202 -9.54 -4.73 -15.71
C GLU A 202 -9.22 -4.94 -14.21
N PRO A 203 -8.68 -3.91 -13.51
CA PRO A 203 -8.45 -4.02 -12.07
C PRO A 203 -9.77 -4.28 -11.32
N SER A 204 -9.71 -5.03 -10.22
CA SER A 204 -10.87 -5.28 -9.37
C SER A 204 -11.08 -4.15 -8.35
N ASP A 205 -12.33 -3.99 -7.90
CA ASP A 205 -12.63 -3.12 -6.77
C ASP A 205 -11.94 -3.61 -5.49
N ILE A 206 -11.71 -2.68 -4.56
CA ILE A 206 -11.23 -2.97 -3.20
C ILE A 206 -12.29 -2.45 -2.23
N GLU A 207 -12.59 -3.19 -1.18
CA GLU A 207 -13.37 -2.68 -0.05
C GLU A 207 -12.41 -2.16 1.01
N ILE A 208 -12.59 -0.89 1.40
CA ILE A 208 -11.81 -0.24 2.45
C ILE A 208 -12.66 -0.19 3.71
N THR A 209 -12.14 -0.75 4.81
CA THR A 209 -12.72 -0.62 6.14
C THR A 209 -11.71 -0.02 7.10
N ILE A 210 -12.06 1.04 7.80
CA ILE A 210 -11.24 1.61 8.87
C ILE A 210 -11.90 1.30 10.20
N PHE A 211 -11.12 0.74 11.12
CA PHE A 211 -11.50 0.45 12.49
C PHE A 211 -10.98 1.54 13.42
N ASP A 212 -11.72 1.82 14.49
CA ASP A 212 -11.39 2.84 15.47
C ASP A 212 -10.05 2.56 16.17
N SER A 213 -9.46 3.58 16.76
CA SER A 213 -8.14 3.47 17.39
C SER A 213 -8.15 2.58 18.62
N VAL A 214 -7.09 1.80 18.79
CA VAL A 214 -6.78 1.09 20.04
C VAL A 214 -5.56 1.69 20.74
N GLU A 215 -5.49 1.53 22.05
CA GLU A 215 -4.25 1.73 22.80
C GLU A 215 -3.33 0.52 22.61
N PHE A 216 -2.05 0.79 22.34
CA PHE A 216 -1.04 -0.26 22.21
C PHE A 216 -0.59 -0.76 23.57
N LYS A 217 -0.43 -2.08 23.70
CA LYS A 217 0.10 -2.78 24.87
C LYS A 217 1.38 -3.51 24.51
N ASP A 218 2.24 -3.80 25.48
CA ASP A 218 3.51 -4.51 25.23
C ASP A 218 3.31 -5.89 24.56
N GLU A 219 2.21 -6.57 24.90
CA GLU A 219 1.80 -7.86 24.31
C GLU A 219 1.60 -7.77 22.79
N ASP A 220 1.21 -6.61 22.27
CA ASP A 220 0.94 -6.39 20.85
C ASP A 220 2.23 -6.51 20.00
N TYR A 221 3.40 -6.30 20.62
CA TYR A 221 4.69 -6.33 19.94
C TYR A 221 5.40 -7.68 20.02
N LYS A 222 4.88 -8.65 20.77
CA LYS A 222 5.63 -9.84 21.19
C LYS A 222 6.15 -10.69 20.02
N ASN A 223 5.33 -10.86 18.98
CA ASN A 223 5.64 -11.72 17.84
C ASN A 223 6.52 -11.04 16.78
N TYR A 224 6.70 -9.72 16.87
CA TYR A 224 7.55 -8.99 15.93
C TYR A 224 9.04 -9.28 16.23
N SER A 225 9.87 -9.19 15.18
CA SER A 225 11.32 -9.35 15.33
C SER A 225 11.93 -8.21 16.17
N ASP A 226 13.14 -8.40 16.66
CA ASP A 226 13.82 -7.39 17.48
C ASP A 226 14.08 -6.09 16.70
N GLU A 227 14.28 -6.20 15.39
CA GLU A 227 14.42 -5.08 14.45
C GLU A 227 13.14 -4.24 14.42
N ALA A 228 11.98 -4.88 14.28
CA ALA A 228 10.68 -4.22 14.30
C ALA A 228 10.38 -3.62 15.69
N LYS A 229 10.71 -4.33 16.77
CA LYS A 229 10.59 -3.83 18.16
C LYS A 229 11.40 -2.55 18.39
N ARG A 230 12.65 -2.48 17.90
CA ARG A 230 13.45 -1.24 17.92
C ARG A 230 12.78 -0.11 17.14
N GLY A 231 12.16 -0.43 16.01
CA GLY A 231 11.32 0.50 15.24
C GLY A 231 10.15 1.06 16.05
N PHE A 232 9.39 0.22 16.74
CA PHE A 232 8.29 0.66 17.61
C PHE A 232 8.78 1.56 18.76
N ILE A 233 9.89 1.21 19.40
CA ILE A 233 10.52 2.05 20.44
C ILE A 233 10.89 3.42 19.87
N ASN A 234 11.52 3.48 18.70
CA ASN A 234 11.88 4.74 18.05
C ASN A 234 10.63 5.57 17.69
N THR A 235 9.56 4.90 17.27
CA THR A 235 8.28 5.54 16.95
C THR A 235 7.61 6.10 18.20
N ASN A 236 7.60 5.37 19.30
CA ASN A 236 6.97 5.83 20.54
C ASN A 236 7.69 7.06 21.13
N ARG A 237 9.01 7.17 20.94
CA ARG A 237 9.79 8.37 21.32
C ARG A 237 9.39 9.64 20.55
N TYR A 238 8.75 9.52 19.39
CA TYR A 238 8.26 10.68 18.64
C TYR A 238 7.08 11.39 19.34
N PHE A 239 6.41 10.72 20.27
CA PHE A 239 5.21 11.20 20.96
C PHE A 239 5.46 11.65 22.40
N VAL A 240 6.73 11.72 22.83
CA VAL A 240 7.17 12.20 24.15
C VAL A 240 7.87 13.52 23.97
#